data_AF-X0ZU62-F1
#
_entry.id   AF-X0ZU62-F1
#
_cell.length_a   1.000
_cell.length_b   1.000
_cell.length_c   1.000
_cell.angle_alpha   90.00
_cell.angle_beta   90.00
_cell.angle_gamma   90.00
#
_symmetry.space_group_name_H-M   'P 1'
#
loop_
_entity.id
_entity.type
_entity.pdbx_description
1 polymer ?
#
loop_
_entity_poly.entity_id
_entity_poly.type
_entity_poly.pdbx_seq_one_letter_code
_entity_poly.pdbx_strand_id
1 'polypeptide(L)' 'MVKKRNYMVTHHLKGRDIVDERVLEVMGKVLRHKFVLERYYEKAYEDHPLPISHGQTISQPYIVALMTQLLELKGG' A
#
# COMPACT_ATOMS: atom_id res chain seq x y z
N MET A 1 -12.82 1.43 -6.60
CA MET A 1 -11.47 0.83 -6.47
C MET A 1 -10.33 1.73 -6.97
N VAL A 2 -10.25 2.07 -8.26
CA VAL A 2 -9.13 2.84 -8.85
C VAL A 2 -8.95 4.22 -8.21
N LYS A 3 -10.04 4.97 -8.00
CA LYS A 3 -9.98 6.28 -7.32
C LYS A 3 -9.35 6.20 -5.91
N LYS A 4 -9.73 5.20 -5.10
CA LYS A 4 -9.19 4.98 -3.75
C LYS A 4 -7.70 4.64 -3.78
N ARG A 5 -7.27 3.81 -4.74
CA ARG A 5 -5.85 3.50 -4.94
C ARG A 5 -5.04 4.73 -5.33
N ASN A 6 -5.54 5.54 -6.27
CA ASN A 6 -4.86 6.76 -6.67
C ASN A 6 -4.76 7.75 -5.49
N TYR A 7 -5.82 7.89 -4.70
CA TYR A 7 -5.83 8.71 -3.49
C TYR A 7 -4.79 8.23 -2.47
N MET A 8 -4.73 6.92 -2.22
CA MET A 8 -3.69 6.34 -1.36
C MET A 8 -2.29 6.74 -1.84
N VAL A 9 -1.98 6.59 -3.13
CA VAL A 9 -0.66 6.96 -3.66
C VAL A 9 -0.39 8.46 -3.51
N THR A 10 -1.32 9.32 -3.91
CA THR A 10 -1.06 10.77 -3.96
C THR A 10 -1.12 11.46 -2.60
N HIS A 11 -2.00 11.03 -1.70
CA HIS A 11 -2.23 11.69 -0.41
C HIS A 11 -1.55 10.93 0.73
N HIS A 12 -1.77 9.61 0.86
CA HIS A 12 -1.26 8.84 1.99
C HIS A 12 0.22 8.47 1.86
N LEU A 13 0.77 8.42 0.63
CA LEU A 13 2.17 8.10 0.40
C LEU A 13 2.97 9.35 -0.02
N LYS A 14 2.74 9.85 -1.25
CA LYS A 14 3.48 10.98 -1.82
C LYS A 14 3.23 12.28 -1.05
N GLY A 15 2.03 12.48 -0.51
CA GLY A 15 1.68 13.63 0.32
C GLY A 15 2.39 13.65 1.68
N ARG A 16 3.14 12.60 2.03
CA ARG A 16 3.96 12.51 3.23
C ARG A 16 5.44 12.55 2.84
N ASP A 17 6.16 11.44 3.02
CA ASP A 17 7.62 11.33 2.90
C ASP A 17 8.05 10.14 2.01
N ILE A 18 7.12 9.55 1.26
CA ILE A 18 7.45 8.54 0.24
C ILE A 18 7.80 9.27 -1.06
N VAL A 19 9.08 9.26 -1.40
CA VAL A 19 9.68 9.99 -2.53
C VAL A 19 10.31 9.08 -3.58
N ASP A 20 10.52 7.78 -3.31
CA ASP A 20 10.99 6.84 -4.33
C ASP A 20 9.88 6.58 -5.35
N GLU A 21 10.03 7.18 -6.54
CA GLU A 21 9.06 7.08 -7.63
C GLU A 21 8.82 5.62 -8.08
N ARG A 22 9.81 4.72 -7.94
CA ARG A 22 9.63 3.30 -8.26
C ARG A 22 8.70 2.62 -7.25
N VAL A 23 8.82 2.99 -5.97
CA VAL A 23 7.91 2.52 -4.92
C VAL A 23 6.50 3.05 -5.15
N LEU A 24 6.36 4.36 -5.44
CA LEU A 24 5.06 4.97 -5.73
C LEU A 24 4.36 4.32 -6.93
N GLU A 25 5.11 4.03 -8.01
CA GLU A 25 4.60 3.33 -9.18
C GLU A 25 4.05 1.95 -8.82
N VAL A 26 4.85 1.13 -8.11
CA VAL A 26 4.44 -0.22 -7.72
C VAL A 26 3.22 -0.19 -6.79
N MET A 27 3.18 0.74 -5.84
CA MET A 27 2.01 0.95 -4.96
C MET A 27 0.75 1.33 -5.74
N GLY A 28 0.89 2.02 -6.88
CA GLY A 28 -0.21 2.34 -7.80
C GLY A 28 -0.62 1.18 -8.73
N LYS A 29 0.23 0.17 -8.92
CA LYS A 29 0.02 -0.95 -9.85
C LYS A 29 -0.47 -2.22 -9.16
N VAL A 30 0.08 -2.54 -7.98
CA VAL A 30 -0.25 -3.78 -7.25
C VAL A 30 -1.68 -3.72 -6.72
N LEU A 31 -2.45 -4.77 -7.01
CA LEU A 31 -3.86 -4.86 -6.64
C LEU A 31 -4.01 -5.32 -5.18
N ARG A 32 -3.74 -4.43 -4.20
CA ARG A 32 -3.77 -4.73 -2.77
C ARG A 32 -5.05 -5.44 -2.29
N HIS A 33 -6.21 -5.11 -2.85
CA HIS A 33 -7.49 -5.77 -2.54
C HIS A 33 -7.50 -7.29 -2.82
N LYS A 34 -6.61 -7.82 -3.68
CA LYS A 34 -6.46 -9.27 -3.90
C LYS A 34 -5.80 -10.00 -2.72
N PHE A 35 -5.26 -9.25 -1.75
CA PHE A 35 -4.53 -9.79 -0.59
C PHE A 35 -5.30 -9.57 0.73
N VAL A 36 -6.56 -9.14 0.66
CA VAL A 36 -7.43 -8.96 1.84
C VAL A 36 -8.68 -9.82 1.70
N LEU A 37 -9.38 -10.04 2.82
CA LEU A 37 -10.68 -10.72 2.80
C LEU A 37 -11.72 -9.85 2.08
N GLU A 38 -12.68 -10.48 1.40
CA GLU A 38 -13.69 -9.80 0.56
C GLU A 38 -14.45 -8.69 1.30
N ARG A 39 -14.79 -8.92 2.57
CA ARG A 39 -15.44 -7.93 3.46
C ARG A 39 -14.64 -6.63 3.66
N TYR A 40 -13.35 -6.62 3.32
CA TYR A 40 -12.47 -5.46 3.42
C TYR A 40 -12.11 -4.83 2.08
N TYR A 41 -12.69 -5.26 0.95
CA TYR A 41 -12.37 -4.69 -0.36
C TYR A 41 -12.56 -3.17 -0.43
N GLU A 42 -13.62 -2.65 0.20
CA GLU A 42 -13.88 -1.22 0.23
C GLU A 42 -12.85 -0.43 1.04
N LYS A 43 -12.20 -1.08 2.01
CA LYS A 43 -11.18 -0.48 2.88
C LYS A 43 -9.75 -0.79 2.43
N ALA A 44 -9.57 -1.57 1.36
CA ALA A 44 -8.28 -2.14 0.98
C ALA A 44 -7.16 -1.11 0.76
N TYR A 45 -7.51 0.15 0.47
CA TYR A 45 -6.58 1.25 0.19
C TYR A 45 -6.62 2.37 1.23
N GLU A 46 -7.29 2.15 2.37
CA GLU A 46 -7.21 3.06 3.52
C GLU A 46 -5.84 2.86 4.24
N ASP A 47 -5.31 3.91 4.85
CA ASP A 47 -3.99 3.86 5.51
C ASP A 47 -4.06 3.28 6.92
N HIS A 48 -4.52 2.03 7.03
CA HIS A 48 -4.53 1.27 8.28
C HIS A 48 -4.37 -0.24 8.01
N PRO A 49 -3.94 -1.04 9.00
CA PRO A 49 -3.84 -2.48 8.83
C PRO A 49 -5.23 -3.13 8.68
N LEU A 50 -5.29 -4.25 7.97
CA LEU A 50 -6.51 -5.03 7.77
C LEU A 50 -6.32 -6.48 8.23
N PRO A 51 -7.30 -7.08 8.93
CA PRO A 51 -7.24 -8.49 9.28
C PRO A 51 -7.23 -9.39 8.04
N ILE A 52 -6.41 -10.43 8.10
CA ILE A 52 -6.38 -11.56 7.17
C ILE A 52 -6.59 -12.87 7.97
N SER A 53 -6.41 -14.02 7.32
CA SER A 53 -6.60 -15.32 7.98
C SER A 53 -5.61 -15.55 9.14
N HIS A 54 -5.92 -16.50 10.02
CA HIS A 54 -5.05 -16.93 11.13
C HIS A 54 -4.67 -15.83 12.14
N GLY A 55 -5.56 -14.86 12.37
CA GLY A 55 -5.33 -13.79 13.34
C GLY A 55 -4.23 -12.80 12.93
N GLN A 56 -3.77 -12.86 11.68
CA GLN A 56 -2.74 -11.96 11.16
C GLN A 56 -3.36 -10.70 10.55
N THR A 57 -2.51 -9.71 10.26
CA THR A 57 -2.89 -8.50 9.53
C THR A 57 -1.97 -8.28 8.34
N ILE A 58 -2.50 -7.62 7.30
CA ILE A 58 -1.65 -6.98 6.31
C ILE A 58 -1.35 -5.55 6.79
N SER A 59 -0.07 -5.17 6.77
CA SER A 59 0.39 -3.83 7.20
C SER A 59 -0.26 -2.72 6.37
N GLN A 60 -0.45 -1.55 6.97
CA GLN A 60 -0.98 -0.38 6.27
C GLN A 60 -0.11 0.01 5.06
N PRO A 61 -0.69 0.55 3.97
CA PRO A 61 0.05 0.96 2.78
C PRO A 61 1.27 1.83 3.07
N TYR A 62 1.17 2.80 3.98
CA TYR A 62 2.29 3.69 4.32
C TYR A 62 3.50 2.94 4.84
N ILE A 63 3.32 2.01 5.80
CA ILE A 63 4.42 1.27 6.39
C ILE A 63 5.11 0.38 5.36
N VAL A 64 4.35 -0.26 4.46
CA VAL A 64 4.92 -1.04 3.36
C VAL A 64 5.76 -0.15 2.43
N ALA A 65 5.25 1.01 2.05
CA ALA A 65 5.98 1.95 1.19
C ALA A 65 7.25 2.47 1.87
N LEU A 66 7.17 2.87 3.14
CA LEU A 66 8.30 3.35 3.93
C LEU A 66 9.39 2.29 4.05
N MET A 67 9.04 1.08 4.48
CA MET A 67 9.98 -0.03 4.58
C MET A 67 10.66 -0.32 3.25
N THR A 68 9.90 -0.30 2.15
CA THR A 68 10.43 -0.60 0.81
C THR A 68 11.40 0.49 0.33
N GLN A 69 11.05 1.77 0.55
CA GLN A 69 11.92 2.90 0.22
C GLN A 69 13.24 2.85 0.99
N LEU A 70 13.18 2.56 2.30
CA LEU A 70 14.35 2.52 3.18
C LEU A 70 15.34 1.39 2.84
N LEU A 71 14.92 0.37 2.11
CA LEU A 71 15.81 -0.69 1.64
C LEU A 71 16.72 -0.24 0.48
N GLU A 72 16.44 0.91 -0.14
CA GLU A 72 17.21 1.47 -1.27
C GLU A 72 17.52 0.43 -2.36
N LEU A 73 16.52 -0.41 -2.67
CA LEU A 73 16.68 -1.56 -3.55
C LEU A 73 17.24 -1.14 -4.91
N LYS A 74 18.26 -1.88 -5.37
CA LYS A 74 18.83 -1.75 -6.71
C LYS A 74 18.30 -2.91 -7.57
N GLY A 75 18.09 -2.63 -8.85
CA GLY A 75 17.79 -3.69 -9.81
C GLY A 75 18.95 -4.67 -9.86
N GLY A 76 18.63 -5.97 -9.90
CA GLY A 76 19.61 -7.03 -10.14
C GLY A 76 20.01 -7.13 -11.59
#